data_AF-A0A399YT45-F1
#
_entry.id   AF-A0A399YT45-F1
#
_cell.length_a   1.000
_cell.length_b   1.000
_cell.length_c   1.000
_cell.angle_alpha   90.00
_cell.angle_beta   90.00
_cell.angle_gamma   90.00
#
_symmetry.space_group_name_H-M   'P 1'
#
loop_
_entity.id
_entity.type
_entity.pdbx_description
1 polymer ?
#
loop_
_entity_poly.entity_id
_entity_poly.type
_entity_poly.pdbx_seq_one_letter_code
_entity_poly.pdbx_strand_id
1 'polypeptide(L)'
;MTKLGKPLTSQEIRRQRQQEAFTGREDHLDLFRRQLALAGDDPQRRFVLSIYGQGGVGKTTLLRQFRRVAGSERALIALTDHNERSVPETMARLAAELAESGGPSATLAFSPFTERHATYLKRRGELEADPDAPRGLAGFVGHAAVRLGAKALRNTVPGSDLALDLIEGPLAEQAGLWAEFVSRKLGNRDEVRLVLEPAAVLTPLFVNGLNELAAAQRVVLLFDTYENT
;
A
#
# COMPACT_ATOMS: atom_id res chain seq x y z
N MET A 1 -29.80 23.78 -38.02
CA MET A 1 -28.32 23.69 -38.10
C MET A 1 -27.82 23.02 -36.83
N THR A 2 -27.58 21.71 -36.88
CA THR A 2 -27.21 20.89 -35.72
C THR A 2 -25.70 20.98 -35.52
N LYS A 3 -25.25 21.50 -34.37
CA LYS A 3 -23.83 21.58 -34.01
C LYS A 3 -23.24 20.17 -33.97
N LEU A 4 -22.34 19.84 -34.91
CA LEU A 4 -21.51 18.64 -34.82
C LEU A 4 -20.65 18.75 -33.56
N GLY A 5 -20.85 17.82 -32.61
CA GLY A 5 -20.01 17.68 -31.42
C GLY A 5 -18.55 17.44 -31.82
N LYS A 6 -17.62 18.03 -31.05
CA LYS A 6 -16.19 17.92 -31.26
C LYS A 6 -15.78 16.43 -31.34
N PRO A 7 -14.97 16.02 -32.34
CA PRO A 7 -14.56 14.62 -32.47
C PRO A 7 -13.73 14.19 -31.26
N LEU A 8 -14.03 12.99 -30.75
CA LEU A 8 -13.31 12.38 -29.63
C LEU A 8 -11.82 12.23 -29.99
N THR A 9 -10.96 12.54 -29.03
CA THR A 9 -9.52 12.36 -29.17
C THR A 9 -9.16 10.89 -29.27
N SER A 10 -8.01 10.57 -29.87
CA SER A 10 -7.51 9.19 -29.96
C SER A 10 -7.36 8.51 -28.58
N GLN A 11 -7.13 9.29 -27.52
CA GLN A 11 -7.13 8.80 -26.13
C GLN A 11 -8.53 8.45 -25.63
N GLU A 12 -9.53 9.29 -25.93
CA GLU A 12 -10.94 9.03 -25.59
C GLU A 12 -11.50 7.85 -26.38
N ILE A 13 -11.16 7.71 -27.66
CA ILE A 13 -11.54 6.56 -28.51
C ILE A 13 -10.91 5.27 -27.96
N ARG A 14 -9.65 5.30 -27.54
CA ARG A 14 -8.99 4.13 -26.91
C ARG A 14 -9.62 3.80 -25.56
N ARG A 15 -9.94 4.80 -24.73
CA ARG A 15 -10.61 4.63 -23.43
C ARG A 15 -12.03 4.05 -23.60
N GLN A 16 -12.77 4.53 -24.59
CA GLN A 16 -14.12 4.04 -24.92
C GLN A 16 -14.07 2.60 -25.46
N ARG A 17 -13.17 2.30 -26.42
CA ARG A 17 -12.99 0.94 -26.92
C ARG A 17 -12.47 -0.03 -25.86
N GLN A 18 -11.67 0.43 -24.89
CA GLN A 18 -11.28 -0.39 -23.73
C GLN A 18 -12.43 -0.68 -22.77
N GLN A 19 -13.43 0.21 -22.68
CA GLN A 19 -14.64 -0.03 -21.89
C GLN A 19 -15.58 -1.01 -22.63
N GLU A 20 -15.68 -0.91 -23.95
CA GLU A 20 -16.47 -1.81 -24.81
C GLU A 20 -15.82 -3.21 -24.96
N ALA A 21 -14.50 -3.30 -24.94
CA ALA A 21 -13.74 -4.57 -24.94
C ALA A 21 -13.64 -5.23 -23.55
N PHE A 22 -14.26 -4.65 -22.52
CA PHE A 22 -14.35 -5.22 -21.17
C PHE A 22 -15.54 -6.18 -21.03
N THR A 23 -15.89 -6.91 -22.08
CA THR A 23 -16.92 -7.96 -22.05
C THR A 23 -16.30 -9.28 -21.55
N GLY A 24 -17.00 -10.02 -20.68
CA GLY A 24 -16.51 -11.27 -20.06
C GLY A 24 -15.87 -11.11 -18.67
N ARG A 25 -15.94 -9.91 -18.06
CA ARG A 25 -15.50 -9.66 -16.67
C ARG A 25 -16.65 -9.36 -15.71
N GLU A 26 -17.89 -9.47 -16.17
CA GLU A 26 -19.09 -9.25 -15.35
C GLU A 26 -19.12 -10.18 -14.14
N ASP A 27 -18.79 -11.47 -14.32
CA ASP A 27 -18.70 -12.42 -13.20
C ASP A 27 -17.72 -11.99 -12.11
N HIS A 28 -16.61 -11.36 -12.49
CA HIS A 28 -15.60 -10.88 -11.54
C HIS A 28 -16.08 -9.63 -10.80
N LEU A 29 -16.76 -8.71 -11.51
CA LEU A 29 -17.39 -7.53 -10.91
C LEU A 29 -18.53 -7.92 -9.96
N ASP A 30 -19.32 -8.91 -10.34
CA ASP A 30 -20.44 -9.40 -9.54
C ASP A 30 -19.94 -10.17 -8.32
N LEU A 31 -18.87 -10.96 -8.46
CA LEU A 31 -18.20 -11.56 -7.31
C LEU A 31 -17.73 -10.49 -6.33
N PHE A 32 -17.04 -9.45 -6.82
CA PHE A 32 -16.57 -8.36 -5.98
C PHE A 32 -17.72 -7.63 -5.27
N ARG A 33 -18.79 -7.31 -6.01
CA ARG A 33 -19.98 -6.65 -5.44
C ARG A 33 -20.65 -7.50 -4.36
N ARG A 34 -20.83 -8.81 -4.62
CA ARG A 34 -21.38 -9.76 -3.63
C ARG A 34 -20.52 -9.81 -2.38
N GLN A 35 -19.19 -9.95 -2.54
CA GLN A 35 -18.26 -10.02 -1.42
C GLN A 35 -18.22 -8.73 -0.60
N LEU A 36 -18.35 -7.57 -1.26
CA LEU A 36 -18.43 -6.28 -0.58
C LEU A 36 -19.74 -6.13 0.22
N ALA A 37 -20.85 -6.70 -0.26
CA ALA A 37 -22.15 -6.62 0.39
C ALA A 37 -22.24 -7.46 1.68
N LEU A 38 -21.51 -8.58 1.77
CA LEU A 38 -21.53 -9.48 2.94
C LEU A 38 -21.09 -8.79 4.24
N ALA A 39 -21.66 -9.25 5.36
CA ALA A 39 -21.30 -8.78 6.70
C ALA A 39 -19.87 -9.21 7.09
N GLY A 40 -19.26 -8.53 8.07
CA GLY A 40 -17.88 -8.81 8.49
C GLY A 40 -17.66 -10.19 9.10
N ASP A 41 -18.69 -10.75 9.70
CA ASP A 41 -18.72 -12.05 10.37
C ASP A 41 -19.30 -13.17 9.48
N ASP A 42 -19.67 -12.86 8.24
CA ASP A 42 -20.22 -13.84 7.32
C ASP A 42 -19.13 -14.84 6.88
N PRO A 43 -19.31 -16.16 7.06
CA PRO A 43 -18.31 -17.17 6.71
C PRO A 43 -18.02 -17.29 5.21
N GLN A 44 -18.91 -16.78 4.36
CA GLN A 44 -18.74 -16.74 2.90
C GLN A 44 -17.94 -15.51 2.45
N ARG A 45 -17.71 -14.54 3.35
CA ARG A 45 -16.92 -13.36 3.02
C ARG A 45 -15.45 -13.73 2.80
N ARG A 46 -14.86 -13.10 1.80
CA ARG A 46 -13.45 -13.20 1.41
C ARG A 46 -12.88 -11.79 1.48
N PHE A 47 -11.95 -11.58 2.41
CA PHE A 47 -11.34 -10.26 2.66
C PHE A 47 -10.20 -9.94 1.70
N VAL A 48 -9.58 -10.96 1.14
CA VAL A 48 -8.47 -10.85 0.17
C VAL A 48 -8.90 -11.49 -1.13
N LEU A 49 -8.82 -10.72 -2.21
CA LEU A 49 -9.11 -11.16 -3.57
C LEU A 49 -7.86 -10.97 -4.43
N SER A 50 -7.26 -12.07 -4.85
CA SER A 50 -6.06 -12.05 -5.70
C SER A 50 -6.45 -12.10 -7.18
N ILE A 51 -5.99 -11.12 -7.95
CA ILE A 51 -6.19 -11.07 -9.41
C ILE A 51 -4.90 -11.52 -10.08
N TYR A 52 -4.95 -12.64 -10.79
CA TYR A 52 -3.82 -13.20 -11.54
C TYR A 52 -4.19 -13.41 -13.01
N GLY A 53 -3.18 -13.56 -13.86
CA GLY A 53 -3.32 -13.76 -15.30
C GLY A 53 -2.14 -13.21 -16.07
N GLN A 54 -2.07 -13.52 -17.37
CA GLN A 54 -0.97 -13.10 -18.24
C GLN A 54 -0.84 -11.56 -18.32
N GLY A 55 0.32 -11.09 -18.77
CA GLY A 55 0.53 -9.67 -19.07
C GLY A 55 -0.47 -9.15 -20.10
N GLY A 56 -0.92 -7.90 -19.97
CA GLY A 56 -1.81 -7.28 -20.95
C GLY A 56 -3.29 -7.70 -20.92
N VAL A 57 -3.70 -8.68 -20.08
CA VAL A 57 -5.10 -9.16 -20.02
C VAL A 57 -6.10 -8.21 -19.32
N GLY A 58 -5.65 -7.01 -18.94
CA GLY A 58 -6.50 -5.98 -18.34
C GLY A 58 -6.69 -6.04 -16.83
N LYS A 59 -5.75 -6.61 -16.06
CA LYS A 59 -5.82 -6.68 -14.57
C LYS A 59 -5.95 -5.31 -13.91
N THR A 60 -5.10 -4.35 -14.29
CA THR A 60 -5.19 -2.94 -13.88
C THR A 60 -6.54 -2.32 -14.26
N THR A 61 -7.06 -2.63 -15.45
CA THR A 61 -8.39 -2.16 -15.87
C THR A 61 -9.49 -2.73 -14.97
N LEU A 62 -9.41 -4.01 -14.58
CA LEU A 62 -10.33 -4.65 -13.64
C LEU A 62 -10.25 -4.00 -12.25
N LEU A 63 -9.06 -3.72 -11.71
CA LEU A 63 -8.92 -2.99 -10.44
C LEU A 63 -9.58 -1.60 -10.48
N ARG A 64 -9.44 -0.87 -11.60
CA ARG A 64 -10.14 0.42 -11.80
C ARG A 64 -11.66 0.28 -11.87
N GLN A 65 -12.18 -0.88 -12.26
CA GLN A 65 -13.62 -1.17 -12.22
C GLN A 65 -14.07 -1.52 -10.81
N PHE A 66 -13.29 -2.30 -10.05
CA PHE A 66 -13.54 -2.55 -8.63
C PHE A 66 -13.59 -1.25 -7.82
N ARG A 67 -12.67 -0.31 -8.08
CA ARG A 67 -12.72 1.04 -7.49
C ARG A 67 -14.06 1.75 -7.78
N ARG A 68 -14.58 1.65 -9.01
CA ARG A 68 -15.89 2.25 -9.35
C ARG A 68 -17.05 1.58 -8.62
N VAL A 69 -17.06 0.24 -8.56
CA VAL A 69 -18.09 -0.53 -7.85
C VAL A 69 -18.08 -0.22 -6.36
N ALA A 70 -16.91 -0.22 -5.71
CA ALA A 70 -16.80 0.12 -4.30
C ALA A 70 -17.31 1.54 -4.00
N GLY A 71 -17.06 2.48 -4.92
CA GLY A 71 -17.50 3.87 -4.76
C GLY A 71 -19.02 4.00 -4.84
N SER A 72 -19.67 3.26 -5.75
CA SER A 72 -21.14 3.20 -5.82
C SER A 72 -21.77 2.60 -4.56
N GLU A 73 -21.06 1.71 -3.86
CA GLU A 73 -21.50 1.08 -2.60
C GLU A 73 -21.11 1.89 -1.36
N ARG A 74 -20.65 3.15 -1.54
CA ARG A 74 -20.21 4.07 -0.47
C ARG A 74 -19.10 3.50 0.44
N ALA A 75 -18.25 2.63 -0.10
CA ALA A 75 -17.05 2.19 0.59
C ALA A 75 -15.94 3.24 0.45
N LEU A 76 -15.08 3.37 1.47
CA LEU A 76 -13.80 4.06 1.32
C LEU A 76 -12.84 3.22 0.53
N ILE A 77 -12.06 3.85 -0.32
CA ILE A 77 -11.18 3.15 -1.24
C ILE A 77 -9.83 3.83 -1.26
N ALA A 78 -8.78 3.01 -1.19
CA ALA A 78 -7.44 3.44 -1.54
C ALA A 78 -6.80 2.47 -2.53
N LEU A 79 -5.97 3.02 -3.42
CA LEU A 79 -5.23 2.34 -4.46
C LEU A 79 -3.73 2.70 -4.34
N THR A 80 -2.89 1.68 -4.40
CA THR A 80 -1.43 1.82 -4.52
C THR A 80 -0.98 1.05 -5.77
N ASP A 81 0.12 1.47 -6.36
CA ASP A 81 0.74 0.81 -7.50
C ASP A 81 2.26 0.65 -7.28
N HIS A 82 3.03 0.54 -8.36
CA HIS A 82 4.49 0.36 -8.32
C HIS A 82 5.28 1.65 -8.07
N ASN A 83 4.60 2.80 -7.89
CA ASN A 83 5.29 4.07 -7.65
C ASN A 83 5.90 4.15 -6.25
N GLU A 84 5.28 3.48 -5.27
CA GLU A 84 5.78 3.43 -3.91
C GLU A 84 6.95 2.47 -3.78
N ARG A 85 8.05 2.93 -3.17
CA ARG A 85 9.35 2.22 -3.15
C ARG A 85 9.61 1.49 -1.85
N SER A 86 8.68 1.54 -0.90
CA SER A 86 8.81 0.90 0.41
C SER A 86 7.46 0.72 1.10
N VAL A 87 7.36 -0.25 2.02
CA VAL A 87 6.15 -0.50 2.82
C VAL A 87 5.64 0.76 3.57
N PRO A 88 6.49 1.58 4.23
CA PRO A 88 6.05 2.85 4.83
C PRO A 88 5.42 3.82 3.84
N GLU A 89 5.98 3.91 2.63
CA GLU A 89 5.47 4.79 1.57
C GLU A 89 4.11 4.29 1.05
N THR A 90 3.96 2.98 0.87
CA THR A 90 2.67 2.35 0.54
C THR A 90 1.61 2.63 1.60
N MET A 91 1.93 2.44 2.89
CA MET A 91 1.00 2.78 3.98
C MET A 91 0.63 4.26 3.96
N ALA A 92 1.59 5.14 3.70
CA ALA A 92 1.35 6.58 3.62
C ALA A 92 0.45 6.97 2.45
N ARG A 93 0.65 6.35 1.28
CA ARG A 93 -0.23 6.52 0.12
C ARG A 93 -1.66 6.12 0.45
N LEU A 94 -1.84 4.92 1.02
CA LEU A 94 -3.17 4.39 1.34
C LEU A 94 -3.87 5.23 2.41
N ALA A 95 -3.17 5.61 3.48
CA ALA A 95 -3.71 6.46 4.53
C ALA A 95 -4.15 7.82 3.99
N ALA A 96 -3.36 8.43 3.10
CA ALA A 96 -3.69 9.71 2.47
C ALA A 96 -4.95 9.61 1.58
N GLU A 97 -5.05 8.59 0.72
CA GLU A 97 -6.25 8.41 -0.12
C GLU A 97 -7.53 8.15 0.72
N LEU A 98 -7.41 7.39 1.81
CA LEU A 98 -8.54 7.15 2.72
C LEU A 98 -8.93 8.41 3.51
N ALA A 99 -7.96 9.18 3.99
CA ALA A 99 -8.22 10.44 4.70
C ALA A 99 -8.91 11.46 3.79
N GLU A 100 -8.43 11.61 2.55
CA GLU A 100 -9.01 12.52 1.56
C GLU A 100 -10.45 12.15 1.22
N SER A 101 -10.72 10.86 0.99
CA SER A 101 -12.06 10.38 0.59
C SER A 101 -13.05 10.23 1.75
N GLY A 102 -12.57 9.93 2.96
CA GLY A 102 -13.40 9.70 4.16
C GLY A 102 -13.64 10.95 5.02
N GLY A 103 -13.07 12.09 4.64
CA GLY A 103 -13.31 13.38 5.29
C GLY A 103 -12.72 13.48 6.71
N PRO A 104 -13.21 14.42 7.55
CA PRO A 104 -12.57 14.74 8.83
C PRO A 104 -12.37 13.57 9.79
N SER A 105 -13.32 12.62 9.81
CA SER A 105 -13.22 11.41 10.65
C SER A 105 -12.07 10.51 10.20
N ALA A 106 -11.89 10.34 8.89
CA ALA A 106 -10.81 9.54 8.34
C ALA A 106 -9.44 10.20 8.54
N THR A 107 -9.38 11.53 8.39
CA THR A 107 -8.17 12.30 8.72
C THR A 107 -7.77 12.13 10.17
N LEU A 108 -8.74 12.17 11.10
CA LEU A 108 -8.48 11.97 12.52
C LEU A 108 -7.96 10.56 12.82
N ALA A 109 -8.59 9.53 12.22
CA ALA A 109 -8.19 8.13 12.39
C ALA A 109 -6.74 7.85 11.96
N PHE A 110 -6.25 8.57 10.93
CA PHE A 110 -4.87 8.45 10.46
C PHE A 110 -3.90 9.50 11.02
N SER A 111 -4.32 10.41 11.90
CA SER A 111 -3.44 11.44 12.47
C SER A 111 -2.21 10.83 13.17
N PRO A 112 -2.36 9.82 14.06
CA PRO A 112 -1.20 9.23 14.74
C PRO A 112 -0.19 8.62 13.76
N PHE A 113 -0.68 7.93 12.74
CA PHE A 113 0.16 7.37 11.68
C PHE A 113 0.87 8.47 10.89
N THR A 114 0.14 9.51 10.48
CA THR A 114 0.66 10.59 9.62
C THR A 114 1.75 11.39 10.33
N GLU A 115 1.54 11.73 11.59
CA GLU A 115 2.52 12.42 12.43
C GLU A 115 3.79 11.58 12.61
N ARG A 116 3.61 10.28 12.86
CA ARG A 116 4.74 9.36 13.04
C ARG A 116 5.52 9.14 11.75
N HIS A 117 4.83 9.00 10.62
CA HIS A 117 5.46 8.88 9.31
C HIS A 117 6.20 10.16 8.91
N ALA A 118 5.66 11.35 9.22
CA ALA A 118 6.35 12.61 9.02
C ALA A 118 7.65 12.70 9.85
N THR A 119 7.62 12.22 11.09
CA THR A 119 8.82 12.14 11.93
C THR A 119 9.86 11.19 11.33
N TYR A 120 9.42 10.04 10.82
CA TYR A 120 10.28 9.09 10.10
C TYR A 120 10.97 9.74 8.89
N LEU A 121 10.21 10.39 8.01
CA LEU A 121 10.75 11.07 6.83
C LEU A 121 11.75 12.17 7.20
N LYS A 122 11.44 12.95 8.24
CA LYS A 122 12.33 14.01 8.75
C LYS A 122 13.65 13.41 9.24
N ARG A 123 13.61 12.40 10.12
CA ARG A 123 14.82 11.77 10.65
C ARG A 123 15.64 11.11 9.56
N ARG A 124 14.98 10.44 8.61
CA ARG A 124 15.65 9.86 7.45
C ARG A 124 16.38 10.92 6.64
N GLY A 125 15.72 12.03 6.32
CA GLY A 125 16.35 13.13 5.58
C GLY A 125 17.51 13.78 6.32
N GLU A 126 17.41 13.95 7.64
CA GLU A 126 18.51 14.47 8.47
C GLU A 126 19.73 13.52 8.46
N LEU A 127 19.51 12.21 8.55
CA LEU A 127 20.56 11.19 8.55
C LEU A 127 21.20 11.02 7.16
N GLU A 128 20.41 11.10 6.09
CA GLU A 128 20.90 11.01 4.70
C GLU A 128 21.71 12.25 4.28
N ALA A 129 21.40 13.42 4.83
CA ALA A 129 22.13 14.67 4.59
C ALA A 129 23.40 14.81 5.43
N ASP A 130 23.64 13.91 6.39
CA ASP A 130 24.80 13.96 7.27
C ASP A 130 26.10 13.62 6.49
N PRO A 131 27.14 14.48 6.53
CA PRO A 131 28.41 14.21 5.84
C PRO A 131 29.11 12.92 6.28
N ASP A 132 28.86 12.48 7.52
CA ASP A 132 29.44 11.25 8.09
C ASP A 132 28.61 9.99 7.76
N ALA A 133 27.52 10.13 6.98
CA ALA A 133 26.65 9.01 6.65
C ALA A 133 27.41 7.92 5.85
N PRO A 134 27.23 6.63 6.20
CA PRO A 134 27.87 5.52 5.48
C PRO A 134 27.61 5.56 3.96
N ARG A 135 28.67 5.42 3.15
CA ARG A 135 28.56 5.41 1.67
C ARG A 135 27.75 4.19 1.20
N GLY A 136 26.81 4.39 0.27
CA GLY A 136 25.95 3.32 -0.28
C GLY A 136 24.50 3.33 0.21
N LEU A 137 24.15 4.25 1.12
CA LEU A 137 22.80 4.40 1.69
C LEU A 137 21.68 4.51 0.65
N ALA A 138 21.89 5.27 -0.43
CA ALA A 138 20.88 5.46 -1.46
C ALA A 138 20.35 4.16 -2.11
N GLY A 139 21.10 3.05 -2.03
CA GLY A 139 20.72 1.73 -2.58
C GLY A 139 20.11 0.75 -1.56
N PHE A 140 20.24 1.02 -0.26
CA PHE A 140 19.70 0.15 0.81
C PHE A 140 18.26 0.49 1.20
N VAL A 141 17.78 1.65 0.72
CA VAL A 141 16.54 2.34 1.12
C VAL A 141 15.24 1.59 0.78
N GLY A 142 15.30 0.51 0.00
CA GLY A 142 14.13 -0.34 -0.32
C GLY A 142 14.16 -1.77 0.23
N HIS A 143 15.35 -2.37 0.43
CA HIS A 143 15.48 -3.83 0.57
C HIS A 143 15.85 -4.34 1.97
N ALA A 144 16.03 -3.45 2.94
CA ALA A 144 16.50 -3.81 4.27
C ALA A 144 15.42 -4.26 5.25
N ALA A 145 14.15 -4.28 4.86
CA ALA A 145 13.03 -4.59 5.76
C ALA A 145 12.55 -6.04 5.66
N VAL A 146 13.43 -7.01 5.37
CA VAL A 146 13.05 -8.44 5.38
C VAL A 146 13.26 -9.11 6.75
N ARG A 147 13.99 -8.50 7.68
CA ARG A 147 14.17 -9.07 9.03
C ARG A 147 13.44 -8.25 10.09
N LEU A 148 12.20 -8.64 10.36
CA LEU A 148 11.61 -8.83 11.72
C LEU A 148 10.09 -9.16 11.69
N GLY A 149 9.62 -9.96 10.72
CA GLY A 149 8.23 -10.46 10.67
C GLY A 149 8.08 -11.99 10.69
N ALA A 150 9.17 -12.74 10.53
CA ALA A 150 9.15 -14.19 10.28
C ALA A 150 8.63 -15.06 11.44
N LYS A 151 8.55 -14.53 12.67
CA LYS A 151 8.06 -15.30 13.83
C LYS A 151 6.59 -15.04 14.17
N ALA A 152 6.01 -13.92 13.75
CA ALA A 152 4.61 -13.60 14.07
C ALA A 152 3.62 -13.97 12.95
N LEU A 153 4.10 -14.11 11.71
CA LEU A 153 3.26 -14.43 10.54
C LEU A 153 3.04 -15.93 10.29
N ARG A 154 3.63 -16.83 11.09
CA ARG A 154 3.46 -18.28 10.89
C ARG A 154 2.02 -18.77 11.04
N ASN A 155 1.13 -18.01 11.67
CA ASN A 155 -0.18 -18.53 12.11
C ASN A 155 -1.41 -17.75 11.59
N THR A 156 -1.28 -16.75 10.71
CA THR A 156 -2.41 -15.86 10.40
C THR A 156 -2.85 -15.78 8.94
N VAL A 157 -2.13 -16.37 7.98
CA VAL A 157 -2.60 -16.45 6.58
C VAL A 157 -2.21 -17.80 5.95
N PRO A 158 -3.18 -18.69 5.65
CA PRO A 158 -2.91 -19.89 4.85
C PRO A 158 -2.47 -19.49 3.43
N GLY A 159 -1.28 -19.93 3.00
CA GLY A 159 -0.82 -19.80 1.61
C GLY A 159 0.31 -18.81 1.33
N SER A 160 0.90 -18.15 2.34
CA SER A 160 2.06 -17.26 2.15
C SER A 160 3.38 -17.95 2.52
N ASP A 161 3.87 -18.84 1.66
CA ASP A 161 5.19 -19.49 1.81
C ASP A 161 6.27 -18.82 0.94
N LEU A 162 6.12 -17.52 0.67
CA LEU A 162 6.99 -16.79 -0.25
C LEU A 162 8.03 -15.95 0.50
N ALA A 163 9.27 -16.46 0.43
CA ALA A 163 10.57 -15.79 0.52
C ALA A 163 11.02 -15.22 1.88
N LEU A 164 11.76 -16.04 2.64
CA LEU A 164 12.57 -15.60 3.80
C LEU A 164 14.06 -15.98 3.74
N ASP A 165 14.53 -16.53 2.62
CA ASP A 165 15.94 -16.93 2.48
C ASP A 165 16.62 -16.08 1.42
N LEU A 166 17.24 -14.95 1.81
CA LEU A 166 18.41 -14.38 1.12
C LEU A 166 18.87 -13.07 1.79
N ILE A 167 19.60 -13.15 2.91
CA ILE A 167 20.57 -12.09 3.24
C ILE A 167 21.78 -12.72 3.95
N GLU A 168 22.69 -13.27 3.17
CA GLU A 168 24.08 -13.52 3.57
C GLU A 168 24.99 -12.82 2.54
N GLY A 169 25.86 -11.90 3.00
CA GLY A 169 26.78 -11.14 2.15
C GLY A 169 27.01 -9.67 2.59
N PRO A 170 27.66 -8.83 1.74
CA PRO A 170 28.01 -7.42 1.98
C PRO A 170 26.85 -6.51 2.46
N LEU A 171 25.62 -6.95 2.21
CA LEU A 171 24.39 -6.27 2.62
C LEU A 171 24.21 -6.25 4.15
N ALA A 172 24.65 -7.31 4.85
CA ALA A 172 24.55 -7.39 6.32
C ALA A 172 25.55 -6.46 7.03
N GLU A 173 26.75 -6.32 6.48
CA GLU A 173 27.78 -5.41 7.01
C GLU A 173 27.34 -3.94 6.88
N GLN A 174 26.80 -3.58 5.70
CA GLN A 174 26.24 -2.24 5.48
C GLN A 174 25.05 -1.96 6.40
N ALA A 175 24.20 -2.95 6.65
CA ALA A 175 23.10 -2.84 7.62
C ALA A 175 23.60 -2.57 9.04
N GLY A 176 24.68 -3.24 9.46
CA GLY A 176 25.30 -3.05 10.77
C GLY A 176 25.89 -1.65 10.94
N LEU A 177 26.64 -1.17 9.94
CA LEU A 177 27.20 0.19 9.93
C LEU A 177 26.11 1.26 10.00
N TRP A 178 25.00 1.05 9.28
CA TRP A 178 23.85 1.93 9.35
C TRP A 178 23.20 1.92 10.74
N ALA A 179 22.94 0.75 11.30
CA ALA A 179 22.34 0.62 12.63
C ALA A 179 23.17 1.31 13.71
N GLU A 180 24.50 1.16 13.67
CA GLU A 180 25.43 1.83 14.58
C GLU A 180 25.41 3.36 14.40
N PHE A 181 25.45 3.83 13.14
CA PHE A 181 25.38 5.25 12.81
C PHE A 181 24.09 5.89 13.34
N VAL A 182 22.93 5.29 13.06
CA VAL A 182 21.62 5.77 13.53
C VAL A 182 21.56 5.79 15.05
N SER A 183 22.04 4.73 15.72
CA SER A 183 22.04 4.65 17.19
C SER A 183 22.93 5.70 17.84
N ARG A 184 24.02 6.10 17.17
CA ARG A 184 24.94 7.14 17.63
C ARG A 184 24.37 8.55 17.43
N LYS A 185 23.73 8.80 16.28
CA LYS A 185 23.19 10.12 15.92
C LYS A 185 21.84 10.40 16.59
N LEU A 186 20.98 9.41 16.70
CA LEU A 186 19.69 9.52 17.37
C LEU A 186 19.83 9.05 18.82
N GLY A 187 19.85 9.99 19.77
CA GLY A 187 19.87 9.68 21.20
C GLY A 187 18.56 9.10 21.74
N ASN A 188 17.49 9.09 20.95
CA ASN A 188 16.17 8.59 21.32
C ASN A 188 15.94 7.18 20.78
N ARG A 189 15.82 6.19 21.67
CA ARG A 189 15.57 4.78 21.31
C ARG A 189 14.32 4.57 20.45
N ASP A 190 13.29 5.37 20.67
CA ASP A 190 12.04 5.30 19.93
C ASP A 190 12.21 5.78 18.49
N GLU A 191 13.01 6.83 18.27
CA GLU A 191 13.36 7.32 16.93
C GLU A 191 14.37 6.40 16.22
N VAL A 192 15.34 5.84 16.95
CA VAL A 192 16.24 4.80 16.43
C VAL A 192 15.42 3.64 15.87
N ARG A 193 14.47 3.13 16.64
CA ARG A 193 13.58 2.05 16.18
C ARG A 193 12.70 2.48 15.01
N LEU A 194 12.19 3.72 15.00
CA LEU A 194 11.41 4.24 13.87
C LEU A 194 12.20 4.26 12.56
N VAL A 195 13.49 4.60 12.61
CA VAL A 195 14.33 4.66 11.40
C VAL A 195 14.80 3.27 10.97
N LEU A 196 15.18 2.41 11.91
CA LEU A 196 15.71 1.07 11.61
C LEU A 196 14.61 0.05 11.29
N GLU A 197 13.44 0.17 11.92
CA GLU A 197 12.31 -0.75 11.78
C GLU A 197 11.00 0.01 11.48
N PRO A 198 10.95 0.84 10.41
CA PRO A 198 9.82 1.75 10.17
C PRO A 198 8.50 1.00 10.01
N ALA A 199 8.49 -0.15 9.31
CA ALA A 199 7.30 -0.97 9.16
C ALA A 199 6.77 -1.46 10.52
N ALA A 200 7.64 -1.95 11.41
CA ALA A 200 7.22 -2.45 12.72
C ALA A 200 6.62 -1.36 13.62
N VAL A 201 7.08 -0.12 13.48
CA VAL A 201 6.57 1.03 14.25
C VAL A 201 5.31 1.64 13.62
N LEU A 202 5.24 1.71 12.29
CA LEU A 202 4.15 2.40 11.58
C LEU A 202 2.93 1.50 11.32
N THR A 203 3.11 0.20 11.11
CA THR A 203 2.01 -0.75 10.88
C THR A 203 0.93 -0.72 11.97
N PRO A 204 1.22 -0.75 13.29
CA PRO A 204 0.15 -0.71 14.29
C PRO A 204 -0.67 0.58 14.23
N LEU A 205 -0.03 1.73 13.94
CA LEU A 205 -0.72 3.02 13.79
C LEU A 205 -1.62 3.02 12.54
N PHE A 206 -1.11 2.47 11.43
CA PHE A 206 -1.88 2.33 10.20
C PHE A 206 -3.09 1.41 10.37
N VAL A 207 -2.90 0.24 10.99
CA VAL A 207 -3.97 -0.74 11.24
C VAL A 207 -5.01 -0.19 12.20
N ASN A 208 -4.62 0.59 13.22
CA ASN A 208 -5.58 1.26 14.10
C ASN A 208 -6.48 2.22 13.31
N GLY A 209 -5.91 3.06 12.43
CA GLY A 209 -6.68 3.95 11.57
C GLY A 209 -7.65 3.19 10.64
N LEU A 210 -7.21 2.05 10.07
CA LEU A 210 -8.08 1.17 9.30
C LEU A 210 -9.23 0.59 10.13
N ASN A 211 -8.95 0.15 11.36
CA ASN A 211 -9.96 -0.41 12.24
C ASN A 211 -11.02 0.62 12.65
N GLU A 212 -10.61 1.85 12.96
CA GLU A 212 -11.53 2.95 13.26
C GLU A 212 -12.45 3.26 12.08
N LEU A 213 -11.90 3.28 10.86
CA LEU A 213 -12.70 3.44 9.65
C LEU A 213 -13.64 2.26 9.40
N ALA A 214 -13.14 1.04 9.54
CA ALA A 214 -13.88 -0.18 9.32
C ALA A 214 -15.07 -0.35 10.28
N ALA A 215 -15.01 0.27 11.47
CA ALA A 215 -16.12 0.30 12.42
C ALA A 215 -17.32 1.12 11.94
N ALA A 216 -17.09 2.12 11.08
CA ALA A 216 -18.14 3.01 10.58
C ALA A 216 -18.55 2.70 9.13
N GLN A 217 -17.63 2.23 8.30
CA GLN A 217 -17.83 2.07 6.86
C GLN A 217 -16.92 1.00 6.26
N ARG A 218 -17.34 0.44 5.13
CA ARG A 218 -16.53 -0.54 4.39
C ARG A 218 -15.28 0.13 3.85
N VAL A 219 -14.12 -0.51 4.01
CA VAL A 219 -12.84 -0.07 3.46
C VAL A 219 -12.37 -1.09 2.42
N VAL A 220 -11.94 -0.60 1.26
CA VAL A 220 -11.38 -1.41 0.17
C VAL A 220 -9.98 -0.91 -0.13
N LEU A 221 -8.99 -1.78 0.02
CA LEU A 221 -7.61 -1.52 -0.37
C LEU A 221 -7.31 -2.26 -1.67
N LEU A 222 -6.81 -1.54 -2.67
CA LEU A 222 -6.47 -2.07 -3.98
C LEU A 222 -4.96 -1.93 -4.20
N PHE A 223 -4.33 -3.03 -4.60
CA PHE A 223 -2.89 -3.10 -4.86
C PHE A 223 -2.69 -3.48 -6.33
N ASP A 224 -2.25 -2.53 -7.16
CA ASP A 224 -1.99 -2.75 -8.59
C ASP A 224 -0.50 -3.03 -8.80
N THR A 225 -0.16 -4.31 -9.05
CA THR A 225 1.20 -4.84 -9.23
C THR A 225 1.92 -5.16 -7.93
N TYR A 226 1.94 -6.45 -7.57
CA TYR A 226 2.63 -7.03 -6.40
C TYR A 226 4.07 -7.48 -6.72
N GLU A 227 4.60 -7.16 -7.91
CA GLU A 227 5.78 -7.84 -8.44
C GLU A 227 7.13 -7.21 -8.07
N ASN A 228 7.18 -6.05 -7.40
CA ASN A 228 8.44 -5.42 -6.95
C ASN A 228 8.22 -4.57 -5.69
N THR A 229 7.95 -5.19 -4.54
CA THR A 229 7.97 -4.48 -3.25
C THR A 229 8.77 -5.27 -2.23
#